data_AF-A0A7W8PCK2-F1
#
_entry.id   AF-A0A7W8PCK2-F1
#
_cell.length_a   1.000
_cell.length_b   1.000
_cell.length_c   1.000
_cell.angle_alpha   90.00
_cell.angle_beta   90.00
_cell.angle_gamma   90.00
#
_symmetry.space_group_name_H-M   'P 1'
#
loop_
_entity.id
_entity.type
_entity.pdbx_description
1 polymer ?
#
loop_
_entity_poly.entity_id
_entity_poly.type
_entity_poly.pdbx_seq_one_letter_code
_entity_poly.pdbx_strand_id
1 'polypeptide(L)'
;MSTAMDSPPGKRKETEKFLLEYIGKLIPGSDSNVRIYRALFAGMDDEAFHAFMGRLERREIRLAIVAPNLSKEKVTVANNLAIADELGHNFFERIWIDNGNDAPPYLSPVRYLVCDLTLCRQAQLLVKKISIPEDNRSVDDLTGQPSGKSEASKISFPENQVLAAFHLDKTLHELITLRGGDTQGFNAMNESFARTGGASQKAIEPFRGGVKSTQALRVMLLSMHLDAEGL
;
A
#
# COMPACT_ATOMS: atom_id res chain seq x y z
N MET A 1 30.05 -18.53 -22.32
CA MET A 1 30.35 -19.72 -23.15
C MET A 1 29.17 -20.66 -23.02
N SER A 2 28.32 -20.69 -24.05
CA SER A 2 27.17 -21.59 -24.16
C SER A 2 27.69 -22.93 -24.66
N THR A 3 27.76 -23.91 -23.76
CA THR A 3 27.89 -25.32 -24.15
C THR A 3 26.48 -25.86 -24.30
N ALA A 4 25.95 -25.78 -25.53
CA ALA A 4 24.96 -26.72 -25.99
C ALA A 4 25.60 -28.12 -25.96
N MET A 5 25.30 -28.87 -24.91
CA MET A 5 25.63 -30.29 -24.84
C MET A 5 24.33 -31.06 -24.67
N ASP A 6 23.87 -31.58 -25.80
CA ASP A 6 23.09 -32.80 -25.94
C ASP A 6 23.34 -33.71 -24.72
N SER A 7 22.33 -33.85 -23.87
CA SER A 7 22.46 -34.55 -22.60
C SER A 7 21.87 -35.95 -22.74
N PRO A 8 22.70 -37.02 -22.76
CA PRO A 8 22.22 -38.38 -22.98
C PRO A 8 21.28 -38.84 -21.86
N PRO A 9 20.42 -39.85 -22.10
CA PRO A 9 19.41 -40.34 -21.16
C PRO A 9 19.94 -40.79 -19.78
N GLY A 10 21.26 -40.96 -19.63
CA GLY A 10 21.92 -41.17 -18.34
C GLY A 10 21.88 -39.95 -17.42
N LYS A 11 21.97 -38.73 -17.97
CA LYS A 11 21.96 -37.48 -17.17
C LYS A 11 20.58 -37.16 -16.59
N ARG A 12 19.50 -37.65 -17.22
CA ARG A 12 18.11 -37.43 -16.74
C ARG A 12 17.91 -38.06 -15.36
N LYS A 13 18.20 -39.35 -15.20
CA LYS A 13 18.01 -40.08 -13.93
C LYS A 13 18.89 -39.53 -12.81
N GLU A 14 20.10 -39.09 -13.13
CA GLU A 14 21.00 -38.43 -12.17
C GLU A 14 20.43 -37.08 -11.72
N THR A 15 19.93 -36.28 -12.66
CA THR A 15 19.31 -34.98 -12.37
C THR A 15 18.02 -35.12 -11.55
N GLU A 16 17.17 -36.08 -11.90
CA GLU A 16 15.95 -36.39 -11.13
C GLU A 16 16.28 -36.83 -9.70
N LYS A 17 17.28 -37.70 -9.52
CA LYS A 17 17.72 -38.14 -8.20
C LYS A 17 18.25 -36.97 -7.37
N PHE A 18 19.06 -36.11 -7.98
CA PHE A 18 19.57 -34.89 -7.34
C PHE A 18 18.41 -34.00 -6.88
N LEU A 19 17.46 -33.67 -7.76
CA LEU A 19 16.32 -32.82 -7.43
C LEU A 19 15.47 -33.40 -6.30
N LEU A 20 15.17 -34.70 -6.35
CA LEU A 20 14.36 -35.37 -5.32
C LEU A 20 15.08 -35.42 -3.97
N GLU A 21 16.40 -35.59 -3.94
CA GLU A 21 17.20 -35.56 -2.71
C GLU A 21 17.11 -34.20 -2.02
N TYR A 22 17.38 -33.11 -2.74
CA TYR A 22 17.35 -31.77 -2.16
C TYR A 22 15.94 -31.30 -1.79
N ILE A 23 14.92 -31.67 -2.56
CA ILE A 23 13.51 -31.41 -2.21
C ILE A 23 13.11 -32.15 -0.93
N GLY A 24 13.58 -33.39 -0.74
CA GLY A 24 13.37 -34.15 0.50
C GLY A 24 14.09 -33.55 1.70
N LYS A 25 15.32 -33.02 1.51
CA LYS A 25 16.08 -32.36 2.57
C LYS A 25 15.43 -31.06 3.05
N LEU A 26 14.74 -30.32 2.19
CA LEU A 26 14.14 -29.02 2.52
C LEU A 26 13.04 -29.10 3.60
N ILE A 27 12.27 -30.19 3.64
CA ILE A 27 11.30 -30.47 4.71
C ILE A 27 11.58 -31.86 5.28
N PRO A 28 12.47 -31.97 6.28
CA PRO A 28 12.83 -33.26 6.85
C PRO A 28 11.58 -33.92 7.47
N GLY A 29 11.31 -35.17 7.07
CA GLY A 29 10.16 -35.97 7.50
C GLY A 29 9.00 -36.01 6.49
N SER A 30 8.88 -35.03 5.59
CA SER A 30 7.76 -34.98 4.63
C SER A 30 8.09 -35.61 3.29
N ASP A 31 7.52 -36.77 3.00
CA ASP A 31 7.60 -37.40 1.67
C ASP A 31 6.56 -36.81 0.68
N SER A 32 5.72 -35.88 1.14
CA SER A 32 4.63 -35.30 0.35
C SER A 32 5.14 -34.57 -0.90
N ASN A 33 6.15 -33.71 -0.74
CA ASN A 33 6.75 -32.98 -1.86
C ASN A 33 7.52 -33.92 -2.81
N VAL A 34 8.28 -34.89 -2.28
CA VAL A 34 9.01 -35.87 -3.10
C VAL A 34 8.06 -36.69 -3.97
N ARG A 35 6.89 -37.09 -3.45
CA ARG A 35 5.85 -37.78 -4.23
C ARG A 35 5.29 -36.95 -5.37
N ILE A 36 5.01 -35.66 -5.12
CA ILE A 36 4.49 -34.73 -6.13
C ILE A 36 5.48 -34.63 -7.29
N TYR A 37 6.76 -34.40 -6.99
CA TYR A 37 7.80 -34.29 -8.01
C TYR A 37 8.09 -35.62 -8.72
N ARG A 38 8.03 -36.76 -8.02
CA ARG A 38 8.15 -38.08 -8.64
C ARG A 38 7.01 -38.35 -9.64
N ALA A 39 5.77 -38.01 -9.28
CA ALA A 39 4.62 -38.12 -10.17
C ALA A 39 4.75 -37.17 -11.37
N LEU A 40 5.24 -35.96 -11.15
CA LEU A 40 5.50 -34.96 -12.19
C LEU A 40 6.53 -35.47 -13.21
N PHE A 41 7.67 -35.99 -12.75
CA PHE A 41 8.72 -36.51 -13.63
C PHE A 41 8.32 -37.81 -14.33
N ALA A 42 7.52 -38.67 -13.69
CA ALA A 42 6.99 -39.89 -14.31
C ALA A 42 6.01 -39.62 -15.46
N GLY A 43 5.35 -38.45 -15.45
CA GLY A 43 4.43 -38.03 -16.51
C GLY A 43 5.09 -37.30 -17.68
N MET A 44 6.40 -37.06 -17.65
CA MET A 44 7.14 -36.34 -18.69
C MET A 44 7.99 -37.29 -19.55
N ASP A 45 7.96 -37.10 -20.86
CA ASP A 45 8.94 -37.67 -21.78
C ASP A 45 10.29 -36.93 -21.71
N ASP A 46 11.31 -37.47 -22.37
CA ASP A 46 12.68 -36.91 -22.31
C ASP A 46 12.75 -35.49 -22.90
N GLU A 47 11.97 -35.23 -23.96
CA GLU A 47 11.89 -33.92 -24.61
C GLU A 47 11.20 -32.88 -23.71
N ALA A 48 10.08 -33.23 -23.06
CA ALA A 48 9.40 -32.36 -22.11
C ALA A 48 10.26 -32.11 -20.87
N PHE A 49 11.01 -33.10 -20.39
CA PHE A 49 11.95 -32.92 -19.28
C PHE A 49 13.06 -31.93 -19.65
N HIS A 50 13.64 -32.04 -20.85
CA HIS A 50 14.64 -31.10 -21.33
C HIS A 50 14.05 -29.68 -21.47
N ALA A 51 12.84 -29.54 -22.01
CA ALA A 51 12.14 -28.27 -22.09
C ALA A 51 11.85 -27.68 -20.70
N PHE A 52 11.48 -28.51 -19.72
CA PHE A 52 11.29 -28.11 -18.32
C PHE A 52 12.58 -27.57 -17.70
N MET A 53 13.71 -28.26 -17.89
CA MET A 53 15.02 -27.80 -17.42
C MET A 53 15.44 -26.48 -18.09
N GLY A 54 15.20 -26.34 -19.40
CA GLY A 54 15.46 -25.09 -20.11
C GLY A 54 14.58 -23.92 -19.64
N ARG A 55 13.37 -24.18 -19.13
CA ARG A 55 12.51 -23.15 -18.50
C ARG A 55 12.98 -22.79 -17.09
N LEU A 56 13.53 -23.76 -16.36
CA LEU A 56 14.13 -23.55 -15.05
C LEU A 56 15.39 -22.67 -15.15
N GLU A 57 16.25 -22.93 -16.14
CA GLU A 57 17.46 -22.12 -16.41
C GLU A 57 17.11 -20.66 -16.75
N ARG A 58 16.05 -20.47 -17.55
CA ARG A 58 15.53 -19.13 -17.91
C ARG A 58 14.77 -18.42 -16.78
N ARG A 59 14.63 -19.05 -15.61
CA ARG A 59 13.88 -18.53 -14.44
C ARG A 59 12.39 -18.25 -14.72
N GLU A 60 11.81 -18.88 -15.74
CA GLU A 60 10.38 -18.79 -16.05
C GLU A 60 9.53 -19.61 -15.08
N ILE A 61 10.10 -20.72 -14.59
CA ILE A 61 9.52 -21.58 -13.56
C ILE A 61 10.47 -21.62 -12.37
N ARG A 62 9.90 -21.67 -11.16
CA ARG A 62 10.62 -21.98 -9.91
C ARG A 62 10.07 -23.27 -9.31
N LEU A 63 10.94 -24.05 -8.67
CA LEU A 63 10.49 -25.22 -7.90
C LEU A 63 9.71 -24.74 -6.69
N ALA A 64 8.42 -25.11 -6.63
CA ALA A 64 7.54 -24.76 -5.53
C ALA A 64 7.61 -25.82 -4.43
N ILE A 65 7.64 -25.38 -3.18
CA ILE A 65 7.57 -26.25 -2.01
C ILE A 65 6.19 -26.07 -1.38
N VAL A 66 5.46 -27.16 -1.18
CA VAL A 66 4.18 -27.13 -0.50
C VAL A 66 4.42 -27.44 0.98
N ALA A 67 4.21 -26.45 1.82
CA ALA A 67 4.29 -26.57 3.28
C ALA A 67 2.91 -26.28 3.88
N PRO A 68 2.12 -27.31 4.25
CA PRO A 68 0.79 -27.10 4.81
C PRO A 68 0.87 -26.43 6.20
N ASN A 69 -0.10 -25.57 6.51
CA ASN A 69 -0.16 -24.91 7.80
C ASN A 69 -0.32 -25.93 8.94
N LEU A 70 0.38 -25.73 10.06
CA LEU A 70 0.34 -26.55 11.28
C LEU A 70 0.87 -27.99 11.14
N SER A 71 1.60 -28.34 10.08
CA SER A 71 2.30 -29.61 10.02
C SER A 71 3.39 -29.72 11.10
N LYS A 72 3.64 -30.96 11.55
CA LYS A 72 4.76 -31.28 12.46
C LYS A 72 6.11 -31.03 11.80
N GLU A 73 6.16 -31.23 10.49
CA GLU A 73 7.33 -31.03 9.64
C GLU A 73 7.30 -29.59 9.10
N LYS A 74 8.33 -28.81 9.40
CA LYS A 74 8.41 -27.40 9.05
C LYS A 74 9.72 -27.11 8.31
N VAL A 75 9.66 -26.17 7.38
CA VAL A 75 10.86 -25.54 6.83
C VAL A 75 11.52 -24.76 7.97
N THR A 76 12.81 -25.00 8.21
CA THR A 76 13.58 -24.30 9.24
C THR A 76 14.76 -23.56 8.62
N VAL A 77 15.10 -22.38 9.17
CA VAL A 77 16.19 -21.54 8.64
C VAL A 77 17.53 -22.25 8.74
N ALA A 78 17.82 -22.92 9.86
CA ALA A 78 19.08 -23.64 10.08
C ALA A 78 19.31 -24.74 9.03
N ASN A 79 18.26 -25.50 8.70
CA ASN A 79 18.33 -26.55 7.67
C ASN A 79 18.59 -25.96 6.28
N ASN A 80 17.91 -24.85 5.93
CA ASN A 80 18.11 -24.20 4.63
C ASN A 80 19.52 -23.62 4.48
N LEU A 81 20.12 -23.09 5.56
CA LEU A 81 21.51 -22.63 5.54
C LEU A 81 22.49 -23.80 5.37
N ALA A 82 22.28 -24.93 6.06
CA ALA A 82 23.12 -26.12 5.90
C ALA A 82 23.04 -26.70 4.47
N ILE A 83 21.84 -26.74 3.89
CA ILE A 83 21.64 -27.16 2.49
C ILE A 83 22.34 -26.21 1.52
N ALA A 84 22.32 -24.92 1.78
CA ALA A 84 23.01 -23.95 0.94
C ALA A 84 24.53 -24.10 1.00
N ASP A 85 25.08 -24.39 2.18
CA ASP A 85 26.51 -24.72 2.35
C ASP A 85 26.88 -26.00 1.57
N GLU A 86 26.04 -27.04 1.60
CA GLU A 86 26.22 -28.27 0.78
C GLU A 86 26.22 -27.98 -0.73
N LEU A 87 25.37 -27.04 -1.18
CA LEU A 87 25.27 -26.62 -2.57
C LEU A 87 26.31 -25.57 -2.98
N GLY A 88 27.15 -25.11 -2.03
CA GLY A 88 28.15 -24.07 -2.28
C GLY A 88 27.57 -22.66 -2.48
N HIS A 89 26.35 -22.39 -2.00
CA HIS A 89 25.70 -21.09 -2.10
C HIS A 89 25.76 -20.33 -0.77
N ASN A 90 26.24 -19.09 -0.81
CA ASN A 90 26.29 -18.22 0.36
C ASN A 90 25.24 -17.11 0.25
N PHE A 91 24.19 -17.15 1.07
CA PHE A 91 23.16 -16.11 1.09
C PHE A 91 23.63 -14.78 1.70
N PHE A 92 24.74 -14.77 2.44
CA PHE A 92 25.25 -13.58 3.13
C PHE A 92 26.32 -12.89 2.29
N GLU A 93 25.89 -11.89 1.52
CA GLU A 93 26.74 -11.13 0.59
C GLU A 93 26.91 -9.68 1.05
N ARG A 94 27.99 -9.03 0.60
CA ARG A 94 28.15 -7.58 0.75
C ARG A 94 27.52 -6.90 -0.46
N ILE A 95 26.77 -5.84 -0.21
CA ILE A 95 26.00 -5.14 -1.24
C ILE A 95 26.72 -3.84 -1.58
N TRP A 96 26.83 -3.55 -2.87
CA TRP A 96 27.20 -2.21 -3.35
C TRP A 96 25.99 -1.30 -3.25
N ILE A 97 26.10 -0.25 -2.45
CA ILE A 97 25.04 0.73 -2.26
C ILE A 97 25.42 1.97 -3.07
N ASP A 98 24.60 2.25 -4.08
CA ASP A 98 24.66 3.51 -4.83
C ASP A 98 23.85 4.57 -4.07
N ASN A 99 24.51 5.69 -3.75
CA ASN A 99 23.93 6.79 -2.98
C ASN A 99 23.23 7.83 -3.87
N GLY A 100 23.29 7.70 -5.20
CA GLY A 100 22.54 8.51 -6.15
C GLY A 100 22.63 10.01 -5.88
N ASN A 101 23.81 10.61 -6.08
CA ASN A 101 24.10 12.07 -6.08
C ASN A 101 25.61 12.29 -6.33
N ASP A 102 26.18 11.66 -7.35
CA ASP A 102 27.63 11.67 -7.69
C ASP A 102 28.59 11.22 -6.56
N ALA A 103 28.06 10.70 -5.46
CA ALA A 103 28.85 10.09 -4.41
C ALA A 103 29.36 8.71 -4.87
N PRO A 104 30.63 8.35 -4.62
CA PRO A 104 31.13 7.04 -5.00
C PRO A 104 30.33 5.94 -4.29
N PRO A 105 29.94 4.87 -5.01
CA PRO A 105 29.26 3.74 -4.39
C PRO A 105 30.18 3.13 -3.33
N TYR A 106 29.59 2.65 -2.24
CA TYR A 106 30.35 2.02 -1.17
C TYR A 106 29.89 0.58 -0.95
N LEU A 107 30.83 -0.26 -0.53
CA LEU A 107 30.55 -1.63 -0.16
C LEU A 107 30.04 -1.67 1.27
N SER A 108 28.94 -2.40 1.51
CA SER A 108 28.41 -2.56 2.85
C SER A 108 29.45 -3.17 3.81
N PRO A 109 29.65 -2.61 5.03
CA PRO A 109 30.62 -3.14 5.98
C PRO A 109 30.22 -4.53 6.48
N VAL A 110 28.91 -4.73 6.65
CA VAL A 110 28.27 -5.97 7.11
C VAL A 110 27.73 -6.74 5.90
N ARG A 111 27.71 -8.08 6.02
CA ARG A 111 27.07 -8.97 5.04
C ARG A 111 25.57 -9.06 5.33
N TYR A 112 24.75 -8.94 4.29
CA TYR A 112 23.30 -9.00 4.39
C TYR A 112 22.77 -10.28 3.75
N LEU A 113 21.64 -10.75 4.24
CA LEU A 113 20.91 -11.86 3.63
C LEU A 113 20.28 -11.39 2.32
N VAL A 114 20.75 -11.91 1.20
CA VAL A 114 20.21 -11.65 -0.14
C VAL A 114 19.38 -12.84 -0.56
N CYS A 115 18.07 -12.64 -0.77
CA CYS A 115 17.16 -13.71 -1.16
C CYS A 115 15.99 -13.19 -2.00
N ASP A 116 15.43 -14.08 -2.83
CA ASP A 116 14.24 -13.80 -3.61
C ASP A 116 12.99 -14.05 -2.74
N LEU A 117 12.24 -12.99 -2.45
CA LEU A 117 10.97 -13.08 -1.73
C LEU A 117 9.79 -12.72 -2.62
N THR A 118 8.69 -13.46 -2.48
CA THR A 118 7.43 -13.12 -3.12
C THR A 118 6.79 -11.94 -2.41
N LEU A 119 6.72 -10.80 -3.08
CA LEU A 119 6.05 -9.60 -2.60
C LEU A 119 4.75 -9.41 -3.36
N CYS A 120 3.64 -9.26 -2.64
CA CYS A 120 2.37 -8.86 -3.23
C CYS A 120 2.13 -7.37 -3.00
N ARG A 121 1.74 -6.65 -4.06
CA ARG A 121 1.34 -5.24 -3.94
C ARG A 121 -0.01 -5.15 -3.24
N GLN A 122 -0.10 -4.35 -2.19
CA GLN A 122 -1.38 -4.09 -1.52
C GLN A 122 -2.34 -3.34 -2.45
N ALA A 123 -3.64 -3.61 -2.34
CA ALA A 123 -4.68 -2.96 -3.16
C ALA A 123 -4.88 -1.46 -2.85
N GLN A 124 -4.35 -0.99 -1.72
CA GLN A 124 -4.41 0.38 -1.22
C GLN A 124 -3.30 1.22 -1.85
N LEU A 125 -3.59 1.81 -3.01
CA LEU A 125 -2.65 2.67 -3.75
C LEU A 125 -2.80 4.14 -3.33
N LEU A 126 -1.73 4.90 -3.37
CA LEU A 126 -1.74 6.35 -3.11
C LEU A 126 -2.77 7.08 -3.99
N VAL A 127 -2.87 6.70 -5.27
CA VAL A 127 -3.84 7.24 -6.24
C VAL A 127 -5.29 7.05 -5.78
N LYS A 128 -5.59 6.00 -5.00
CA LYS A 128 -6.92 5.76 -4.44
C LYS A 128 -7.16 6.51 -3.12
N LYS A 129 -6.10 6.94 -2.45
CA LYS A 129 -6.16 7.59 -1.13
C LYS A 129 -6.04 9.11 -1.19
N ILE A 130 -5.53 9.65 -2.29
CA ILE A 130 -5.51 11.09 -2.50
C ILE A 130 -6.95 11.58 -2.75
N SER A 131 -7.39 12.55 -1.97
CA SER A 131 -8.67 13.23 -2.14
C SER A 131 -8.39 14.70 -2.36
N ILE A 132 -8.68 15.17 -3.57
CA ILE A 132 -8.63 16.59 -3.95
C ILE A 132 -10.03 16.94 -4.43
N PRO A 133 -10.67 17.99 -3.89
CA PRO A 133 -12.02 18.34 -4.29
C PRO A 133 -12.01 18.81 -5.75
N GLU A 134 -12.93 18.30 -6.57
CA GLU A 134 -13.01 18.64 -8.00
C GLU A 134 -13.54 20.06 -8.23
N ASP A 135 -14.51 20.46 -7.39
CA ASP A 135 -15.19 21.75 -7.46
C ASP A 135 -15.73 22.17 -6.08
N ASN A 136 -16.20 23.42 -5.99
CA ASN A 136 -16.90 23.97 -4.83
C ASN A 136 -18.41 24.18 -5.09
N ARG A 137 -19.01 23.38 -5.99
CA ARG A 137 -20.41 23.57 -6.43
C ARG A 137 -21.38 22.63 -5.73
N SER A 138 -20.89 21.49 -5.25
CA SER A 138 -21.71 20.49 -4.57
C SER A 138 -21.84 20.85 -3.09
N VAL A 139 -23.03 21.34 -2.72
CA VAL A 139 -23.35 21.79 -1.36
C VAL A 139 -24.63 21.09 -0.91
N ASP A 140 -24.63 20.61 0.33
CA ASP A 140 -25.81 20.07 0.97
C ASP A 140 -26.84 21.17 1.27
N ASP A 141 -28.09 20.95 0.86
CA ASP A 141 -29.13 21.98 1.00
C ASP A 141 -29.55 22.17 2.46
N LEU A 142 -29.55 21.13 3.30
CA LEU A 142 -29.99 21.27 4.68
C LEU A 142 -28.98 22.07 5.53
N THR A 143 -27.69 21.80 5.34
CA THR A 143 -26.61 22.32 6.21
C THR A 143 -25.78 23.44 5.59
N GLY A 144 -25.84 23.61 4.26
CA GLY A 144 -24.99 24.55 3.53
C GLY A 144 -23.53 24.13 3.43
N GLN A 145 -23.20 22.88 3.79
CA GLN A 145 -21.83 22.35 3.81
C GLN A 145 -21.42 21.73 2.46
N PRO A 146 -20.12 21.74 2.11
CA PRO A 146 -19.63 21.02 0.94
C PRO A 146 -19.96 19.52 1.03
N SER A 147 -20.46 18.93 -0.05
CA SER A 147 -20.88 17.53 -0.09
C SER A 147 -20.41 16.81 -1.36
N GLY A 148 -20.30 15.48 -1.30
CA GLY A 148 -20.00 14.66 -2.47
C GLY A 148 -18.61 14.95 -3.05
N LYS A 149 -18.55 15.39 -4.31
CA LYS A 149 -17.27 15.68 -5.00
C LYS A 149 -16.52 16.91 -4.48
N SER A 150 -17.23 17.79 -3.77
CA SER A 150 -16.63 18.95 -3.08
C SER A 150 -16.13 18.59 -1.67
N GLU A 151 -16.46 17.40 -1.17
CA GLU A 151 -16.15 16.93 0.17
C GLU A 151 -14.79 16.24 0.23
N ALA A 152 -13.71 17.03 0.15
CA ALA A 152 -12.36 16.47 0.22
C ALA A 152 -11.70 16.60 1.59
N SER A 153 -12.15 17.55 2.40
CA SER A 153 -11.57 17.82 3.72
C SER A 153 -12.68 17.99 4.74
N LYS A 154 -12.51 17.33 5.89
CA LYS A 154 -13.36 17.47 7.07
C LYS A 154 -12.49 17.92 8.21
N ILE A 155 -12.92 18.97 8.89
CA ILE A 155 -12.35 19.35 10.17
C ILE A 155 -13.26 18.80 11.27
N SER A 156 -12.73 17.97 12.14
CA SER A 156 -13.50 17.38 13.24
C SER A 156 -13.27 18.16 14.54
N PHE A 157 -14.03 17.81 15.57
CA PHE A 157 -14.00 18.52 16.83
C PHE A 157 -12.62 18.49 17.52
N PRO A 158 -11.86 17.37 17.51
CA PRO A 158 -10.46 17.36 17.93
C PRO A 158 -9.56 18.39 17.24
N GLU A 159 -9.61 18.54 15.91
CA GLU A 159 -8.79 19.54 15.21
C GLU A 159 -9.20 20.96 15.58
N ASN A 160 -10.51 21.21 15.75
CA ASN A 160 -11.01 22.50 16.23
C ASN A 160 -10.49 22.85 17.63
N GLN A 161 -10.44 21.87 18.54
CA GLN A 161 -9.87 22.08 19.88
C GLN A 161 -8.39 22.41 19.82
N VAL A 162 -7.64 21.76 18.93
CA VAL A 162 -6.21 22.08 18.72
C VAL A 162 -6.04 23.51 18.21
N LEU A 163 -6.84 23.94 17.22
CA LEU A 163 -6.81 25.31 16.72
C LEU A 163 -7.16 26.34 17.81
N ALA A 164 -8.17 26.03 18.65
CA ALA A 164 -8.55 26.86 19.78
C ALA A 164 -7.43 26.94 20.84
N ALA A 165 -6.75 25.82 21.13
CA ALA A 165 -5.63 25.78 22.07
C ALA A 165 -4.43 26.62 21.58
N PHE A 166 -4.24 26.74 20.27
CA PHE A 166 -3.24 27.63 19.66
C PHE A 166 -3.71 29.09 19.51
N HIS A 167 -4.90 29.44 20.01
CA HIS A 167 -5.49 30.78 19.89
C HIS A 167 -5.63 31.25 18.43
N LEU A 168 -5.91 30.32 17.51
CA LEU A 168 -6.11 30.60 16.10
C LEU A 168 -7.57 30.93 15.77
N ASP A 169 -8.16 31.85 16.53
CA ASP A 169 -9.60 32.15 16.49
C ASP A 169 -10.10 32.57 15.11
N LYS A 170 -9.29 33.35 14.37
CA LYS A 170 -9.64 33.77 13.00
C LYS A 170 -9.62 32.61 12.02
N THR A 171 -8.66 31.69 12.17
CA THR A 171 -8.58 30.48 11.33
C THR A 171 -9.74 29.55 11.64
N LEU A 172 -10.04 29.37 12.92
CA LEU A 172 -11.19 28.59 13.38
C LEU A 172 -12.50 29.17 12.84
N HIS A 173 -12.65 30.50 12.93
CA HIS A 173 -13.81 31.20 12.41
C HIS A 173 -13.98 31.02 10.89
N GLU A 174 -12.91 31.14 10.10
CA GLU A 174 -12.95 30.89 8.66
C GLU A 174 -13.35 29.45 8.32
N LEU A 175 -12.73 28.47 8.99
CA LEU A 175 -12.93 27.05 8.69
C LEU A 175 -14.32 26.56 9.09
N ILE A 176 -14.83 27.00 10.25
CA ILE A 176 -16.14 26.55 10.77
C ILE A 176 -17.30 27.32 10.13
N THR A 177 -17.15 28.64 9.91
CA THR A 177 -18.29 29.47 9.47
C THR A 177 -18.27 29.73 7.96
N LEU A 178 -17.28 30.48 7.47
CA LEU A 178 -17.22 30.91 6.07
C LEU A 178 -17.05 29.73 5.11
N ARG A 179 -16.22 28.73 5.46
CA ARG A 179 -16.02 27.52 4.66
C ARG A 179 -16.88 26.35 5.10
N GLY A 180 -17.57 26.48 6.24
CA GLY A 180 -18.29 25.38 6.91
C GLY A 180 -19.81 25.50 6.92
N GLY A 181 -20.40 26.50 6.25
CA GLY A 181 -21.86 26.54 6.03
C GLY A 181 -22.52 27.92 5.88
N ASP A 182 -21.78 29.02 5.96
CA ASP A 182 -22.29 30.37 5.64
C ASP A 182 -22.17 30.64 4.13
N THR A 183 -23.21 30.31 3.37
CA THR A 183 -23.19 30.38 1.91
C THR A 183 -23.02 31.81 1.38
N GLN A 184 -23.61 32.80 2.04
CA GLN A 184 -23.48 34.21 1.64
C GLN A 184 -22.06 34.72 1.91
N GLY A 185 -21.53 34.43 3.10
CA GLY A 185 -20.14 34.76 3.46
C GLY A 185 -19.12 34.05 2.55
N PHE A 186 -19.36 32.78 2.20
CA PHE A 186 -18.51 32.03 1.28
C PHE A 186 -18.49 32.63 -0.13
N ASN A 187 -19.65 33.02 -0.66
CA ASN A 187 -19.75 33.64 -1.98
C ASN A 187 -19.06 35.01 -2.00
N ALA A 188 -19.26 35.84 -0.98
CA ALA A 188 -18.56 37.12 -0.83
C ALA A 188 -17.04 36.93 -0.72
N MET A 189 -16.59 35.89 -0.02
CA MET A 189 -15.16 35.53 0.07
C MET A 189 -14.59 35.14 -1.29
N ASN A 190 -15.25 34.26 -2.04
CA ASN A 190 -14.82 33.85 -3.38
C ASN A 190 -14.83 35.00 -4.37
N GLU A 191 -15.82 35.91 -4.27
CA GLU A 191 -15.88 37.11 -5.10
C GLU A 191 -14.74 38.08 -4.77
N SER A 192 -14.39 38.25 -3.49
CA SER A 192 -13.22 39.02 -3.07
C SER A 192 -11.93 38.43 -3.65
N PHE A 193 -11.76 37.10 -3.58
CA PHE A 193 -10.61 36.41 -4.19
C PHE A 193 -10.56 36.64 -5.70
N ALA A 194 -11.69 36.51 -6.41
CA ALA A 194 -11.75 36.69 -7.85
C ALA A 194 -11.43 38.14 -8.29
N ARG A 195 -11.90 39.14 -7.53
CA ARG A 195 -11.76 40.56 -7.89
C ARG A 195 -10.45 41.19 -7.45
N THR A 196 -9.97 40.82 -6.26
CA THR A 196 -8.83 41.52 -5.60
C THR A 196 -7.62 40.63 -5.37
N GLY A 197 -7.73 39.32 -5.65
CA GLY A 197 -6.67 38.35 -5.39
C GLY A 197 -6.53 37.95 -3.91
N GLY A 198 -7.39 38.46 -3.03
CA GLY A 198 -7.36 38.16 -1.60
C GLY A 198 -8.72 38.34 -0.92
N ALA A 199 -8.79 37.93 0.34
CA ALA A 199 -9.99 38.05 1.15
C ALA A 199 -9.63 38.49 2.58
N SER A 200 -10.44 39.38 3.16
CA SER A 200 -10.34 39.80 4.54
C SER A 200 -11.64 39.49 5.26
N GLN A 201 -11.57 38.75 6.37
CA GLN A 201 -12.76 38.35 7.13
C GLN A 201 -13.59 39.55 7.58
N LYS A 202 -12.93 40.65 7.98
CA LYS A 202 -13.61 41.90 8.38
C LYS A 202 -14.39 42.56 7.23
N ALA A 203 -13.89 42.44 6.00
CA ALA A 203 -14.56 42.99 4.83
C ALA A 203 -15.78 42.16 4.41
N ILE A 204 -15.77 40.86 4.73
CA ILE A 204 -16.83 39.90 4.40
C ILE A 204 -17.94 39.91 5.46
N GLU A 205 -17.61 40.28 6.70
CA GLU A 205 -18.51 40.29 7.85
C GLU A 205 -19.89 40.92 7.60
N PRO A 206 -20.02 42.06 6.87
CA PRO A 206 -21.33 42.65 6.55
C PRO A 206 -22.21 41.82 5.60
N PHE A 207 -21.61 40.91 4.82
CA PHE A 207 -22.29 40.09 3.81
C PHE A 207 -22.65 38.69 4.32
N ARG A 208 -22.55 38.46 5.62
CA ARG A 208 -22.79 37.15 6.23
C ARG A 208 -24.28 36.86 6.37
N GLY A 209 -24.65 35.64 6.01
CA GLY A 209 -26.01 35.13 6.18
C GLY A 209 -26.19 34.28 7.44
N GLY A 210 -25.09 33.97 8.14
CA GLY A 210 -25.08 32.99 9.22
C GLY A 210 -24.95 31.56 8.69
N VAL A 211 -24.61 30.61 9.58
CA VAL A 211 -24.35 29.23 9.20
C VAL A 211 -25.68 28.48 9.01
N LYS A 212 -25.92 27.91 7.83
CA LYS A 212 -27.22 27.28 7.51
C LYS A 212 -27.59 26.12 8.44
N SER A 213 -26.61 25.37 8.95
CA SER A 213 -26.85 24.32 9.96
C SER A 213 -27.44 24.84 11.28
N THR A 214 -27.06 26.04 11.73
CA THR A 214 -27.65 26.68 12.92
C THR A 214 -29.09 27.11 12.66
N GLN A 215 -29.38 27.60 11.46
CA GLN A 215 -30.74 27.93 11.04
C GLN A 215 -31.62 26.68 10.96
N ALA A 216 -31.10 25.59 10.41
CA ALA A 216 -31.81 24.32 10.36
C ALA A 216 -32.10 23.78 11.77
N LEU A 217 -31.13 23.82 12.68
CA LEU A 217 -31.32 23.44 14.08
C LEU A 217 -32.37 24.31 14.75
N ARG A 218 -32.35 25.62 14.53
CA ARG A 218 -33.35 26.55 15.06
C ARG A 218 -34.76 26.17 14.60
N VAL A 219 -34.95 25.86 13.32
CA VAL A 219 -36.24 25.39 12.79
C VAL A 219 -36.67 24.07 13.42
N MET A 220 -35.74 23.13 13.62
CA MET A 220 -36.03 21.87 14.31
C MET A 220 -36.50 22.10 15.75
N LEU A 221 -35.80 22.92 16.53
CA LEU A 221 -36.17 23.24 17.91
C LEU A 221 -37.53 23.95 18.00
N LEU A 222 -37.77 24.93 17.13
CA LEU A 222 -39.06 25.64 17.07
C LEU A 222 -40.22 24.70 16.72
N SER A 223 -40.00 23.73 15.82
CA SER A 223 -41.01 22.72 15.50
C SER A 223 -41.29 21.74 16.65
N MET A 224 -40.35 21.60 17.58
CA MET A 224 -40.53 20.87 18.85
C MET A 224 -41.15 21.74 19.96
N HIS A 225 -41.59 22.97 19.66
CA HIS A 225 -42.09 23.96 20.62
C HIS A 225 -41.07 24.34 21.70
N LEU A 226 -39.79 24.26 21.38
CA LEU A 226 -38.72 24.76 22.25
C LEU A 226 -38.34 26.18 21.81
N ASP A 227 -38.10 27.04 22.80
CA ASP A 227 -37.51 28.34 22.54
C ASP A 227 -36.04 28.18 22.13
N ALA A 228 -35.65 28.93 21.10
CA ALA A 228 -34.34 28.86 20.48
C ALA A 228 -33.62 30.23 20.51
N GLU A 229 -34.01 31.12 21.43
CA GLU A 229 -33.27 32.36 21.69
C GLU A 229 -31.81 32.08 22.08
N GLY A 230 -30.88 32.66 21.32
CA GLY A 230 -29.42 32.53 21.54
C GLY A 230 -28.68 31.61 20.56
N LEU A 231 -29.38 30.99 19.61
CA LEU A 231 -28.82 30.27 18.45
C LEU A 231 -28.69 31.15 17.21
#